data_AF-A0A246BC61-F1
#
_entry.id   AF-A0A246BC61-F1
#
_cell.length_a   1.000
_cell.length_b   1.000
_cell.length_c   1.000
_cell.angle_alpha   90.00
_cell.angle_beta   90.00
_cell.angle_gamma   90.00
#
_symmetry.space_group_name_H-M   'P 1'
#
loop_
_entity.id
_entity.type
_entity.pdbx_description
1 polymer ?
#
loop_
_entity_poly.entity_id
_entity_poly.type
_entity_poly.pdbx_seq_one_letter_code
_entity_poly.pdbx_strand_id
1 'polypeptide(L)'
;MKNILEQQISNHPKLPNIKRKVVVTELNIQPKYGRIYIEAYKQFFDGDDIDVSKEFNIEIKNWFITNDDTTTVRNADGSPVFHPDYNPALPESNENIKYLKKPSFDYFFGLLTDENAPSPIKLLRSHIQLNDAIKFFD
;
A
#
# COMPACT_ATOMS: atom_id res chain seq x y z
N MET A 1 -6.73 -7.94 -20.10
CA MET A 1 -5.98 -6.82 -19.48
C MET A 1 -4.79 -7.41 -18.73
N LYS A 2 -3.68 -6.68 -18.66
CA LYS A 2 -2.47 -7.13 -17.93
C LYS A 2 -2.45 -6.44 -16.57
N ASN A 3 -2.40 -7.22 -15.49
CA ASN A 3 -2.37 -6.69 -14.12
C ASN A 3 -0.94 -6.21 -13.79
N ILE A 4 -0.83 -5.06 -13.11
CA ILE A 4 0.45 -4.55 -12.58
C ILE A 4 0.86 -5.36 -11.35
N LEU A 5 -0.11 -5.64 -10.47
CA LEU A 5 0.11 -6.35 -9.22
C LEU A 5 -1.16 -7.08 -8.78
N GLU A 6 -0.96 -8.30 -8.29
CA GLU A 6 -1.96 -9.04 -7.51
C GLU A 6 -1.39 -9.31 -6.12
N GLN A 7 -2.15 -8.96 -5.10
CA GLN A 7 -1.75 -9.10 -3.70
C GLN A 7 -2.90 -9.69 -2.89
N GLN A 8 -2.66 -10.84 -2.27
CA GLN A 8 -3.56 -11.39 -1.25
C GLN A 8 -3.64 -10.41 -0.07
N ILE A 9 -4.85 -10.17 0.40
CA ILE A 9 -5.16 -9.40 1.61
C ILE A 9 -5.93 -10.29 2.59
N SER A 10 -6.24 -9.76 3.77
CA SER A 10 -7.02 -10.45 4.80
C SER A 10 -8.33 -11.02 4.22
N ASN A 11 -8.80 -12.16 4.73
CA ASN A 11 -10.08 -12.75 4.31
C ASN A 11 -11.26 -11.79 4.59
N HIS A 12 -12.41 -12.05 3.96
CA HIS A 12 -13.59 -11.19 4.10
C HIS A 12 -13.99 -11.05 5.58
N PRO A 13 -14.22 -9.83 6.09
CA PRO A 13 -14.35 -9.56 7.53
C PRO A 13 -15.55 -10.27 8.18
N LYS A 14 -16.59 -10.58 7.40
CA LYS A 14 -17.80 -11.27 7.87
C LYS A 14 -17.91 -12.73 7.39
N LEU A 15 -17.08 -13.13 6.43
CA LEU A 15 -17.13 -14.44 5.79
C LEU A 15 -15.69 -14.99 5.73
N PRO A 16 -15.16 -15.52 6.84
CA PRO A 16 -13.72 -15.82 6.96
C PRO A 16 -13.21 -16.87 5.97
N ASN A 17 -14.10 -17.66 5.38
CA ASN A 17 -13.78 -18.63 4.32
C ASN A 17 -13.61 -17.98 2.93
N ILE A 18 -14.02 -16.72 2.76
CA ILE A 18 -13.85 -15.98 1.50
C ILE A 18 -12.49 -15.27 1.51
N LYS A 19 -11.58 -15.75 0.68
CA LYS A 19 -10.27 -15.16 0.43
C LYS A 19 -10.42 -13.90 -0.43
N ARG A 20 -9.55 -12.91 -0.24
CA ARG A 20 -9.58 -11.65 -0.98
C ARG A 20 -8.22 -11.31 -1.58
N LYS A 21 -8.23 -10.71 -2.78
CA LYS A 21 -7.06 -10.10 -3.41
C LYS A 21 -7.36 -8.67 -3.81
N VAL A 22 -6.37 -7.80 -3.75
CA VAL A 22 -6.35 -6.51 -4.44
C VAL A 22 -5.59 -6.70 -5.75
N VAL A 23 -6.21 -6.26 -6.84
CA VAL A 23 -5.64 -6.28 -8.18
C VAL A 23 -5.46 -4.84 -8.63
N VAL A 24 -4.21 -4.46 -8.91
CA VAL A 24 -3.88 -3.12 -9.44
C VAL A 24 -3.70 -3.22 -10.95
N THR A 25 -4.44 -2.39 -11.67
CA THR A 25 -4.44 -2.34 -13.14
C THR A 25 -3.72 -1.13 -13.69
N GLU A 26 -3.75 0.00 -12.99
CA GLU A 26 -3.12 1.24 -13.44
C GLU A 26 -2.53 2.06 -12.28
N LEU A 27 -1.43 2.75 -12.56
CA LEU A 27 -0.86 3.79 -11.70
C LEU A 27 -0.74 5.07 -12.53
N ASN A 28 -1.49 6.11 -12.15
CA ASN A 28 -1.51 7.40 -12.85
C ASN A 28 -0.92 8.49 -11.95
N ILE A 29 0.29 8.92 -12.29
CA ILE A 29 1.03 9.95 -11.56
C ILE A 29 0.56 11.32 -12.02
N GLN A 30 0.10 12.15 -11.09
CA GLN A 30 -0.41 13.48 -11.38
C GLN A 30 0.34 14.54 -10.56
N PRO A 31 1.60 14.90 -10.93
CA PRO A 31 2.46 15.76 -10.11
C PRO A 31 1.87 17.14 -9.87
N LYS A 32 1.15 17.70 -10.85
CA LYS A 32 0.44 18.98 -10.73
C LYS A 32 -0.52 19.02 -9.53
N TYR A 33 -1.09 17.87 -9.17
CA TYR A 33 -2.04 17.74 -8.07
C TYR A 33 -1.43 17.07 -6.83
N GLY A 34 -0.11 16.80 -6.83
CA GLY A 34 0.58 16.14 -5.72
C GLY A 34 -0.03 14.78 -5.36
N ARG A 35 -0.48 14.00 -6.37
CA ARG A 35 -1.11 12.70 -6.13
C ARG A 35 -0.74 11.64 -7.15
N ILE A 36 -0.78 10.39 -6.72
CA ILE A 36 -0.76 9.21 -7.59
C ILE A 36 -2.11 8.51 -7.44
N TYR A 37 -2.84 8.37 -8.54
CA TYR A 37 -4.08 7.58 -8.58
C TYR A 37 -3.74 6.12 -8.85
N ILE A 38 -4.36 5.22 -8.07
CA ILE A 38 -4.22 3.79 -8.20
C ILE A 38 -5.56 3.22 -8.65
N GLU A 39 -5.60 2.72 -9.88
CA GLU A 39 -6.76 1.96 -10.34
C GLU A 39 -6.61 0.52 -9.88
N ALA A 40 -7.55 0.08 -9.05
CA ALA A 40 -7.54 -1.25 -8.49
C ALA A 40 -8.96 -1.75 -8.19
N TYR A 41 -9.09 -3.06 -8.10
CA TYR A 41 -10.32 -3.72 -7.69
C TYR A 41 -10.03 -4.93 -6.81
N LYS A 42 -11.05 -5.41 -6.12
CA LYS A 42 -11.01 -6.60 -5.27
C LYS A 42 -11.45 -7.82 -6.05
N GLN A 43 -10.78 -8.95 -5.84
CA GLN A 43 -11.27 -10.27 -6.22
C GLN A 43 -11.55 -11.11 -4.98
N PHE A 44 -12.57 -11.95 -5.05
CA PHE A 44 -13.05 -12.79 -3.98
C PHE A 44 -13.06 -14.24 -4.42
N PHE A 45 -12.55 -15.13 -3.57
CA PHE A 45 -12.48 -16.57 -3.84
C PHE A 45 -13.06 -17.32 -2.65
N ASP A 46 -13.83 -18.38 -2.90
CA ASP A 46 -14.36 -19.24 -1.84
C ASP A 46 -13.33 -20.23 -1.30
N GLY A 47 -13.79 -21.19 -0.48
CA GLY A 47 -12.93 -22.21 0.14
C GLY A 47 -12.28 -23.17 -0.86
N ASP A 48 -12.86 -23.30 -2.06
CA ASP A 48 -12.39 -24.16 -3.14
C ASP A 48 -11.62 -23.36 -4.21
N ASP A 49 -11.25 -22.11 -3.90
CA ASP A 49 -10.57 -21.16 -4.80
C ASP A 49 -11.37 -20.81 -6.07
N ILE A 50 -12.70 -20.89 -6.02
CA ILE A 50 -13.59 -20.45 -7.11
C ILE A 50 -13.82 -18.95 -7.00
N ASP A 51 -13.70 -18.23 -8.13
CA ASP A 51 -13.98 -16.80 -8.21
C ASP A 51 -15.47 -16.51 -7.97
N VAL A 52 -15.76 -15.83 -6.88
CA VAL A 52 -17.10 -15.41 -6.45
C VAL A 52 -17.26 -13.89 -6.47
N SER A 53 -16.35 -13.16 -7.12
CA SER A 53 -16.30 -11.68 -7.11
C SER A 53 -17.58 -11.01 -7.57
N LYS A 54 -18.35 -11.65 -8.46
CA LYS A 54 -19.67 -11.16 -8.93
C LYS A 54 -20.70 -10.98 -7.82
N GLU A 55 -20.52 -11.65 -6.68
CA GLU A 55 -21.43 -11.57 -5.53
C GLU A 55 -21.04 -10.44 -4.55
N PHE A 56 -19.96 -9.70 -4.83
CA PHE A 56 -19.40 -8.68 -3.95
C PHE A 56 -19.19 -7.34 -4.65
N ASN A 57 -19.06 -6.28 -3.85
CA ASN A 57 -18.55 -5.01 -4.36
C ASN A 57 -17.04 -5.10 -4.55
N ILE A 58 -16.62 -5.10 -5.82
CA ILE A 58 -15.21 -5.19 -6.22
C ILE A 58 -14.52 -3.83 -6.31
N GLU A 59 -15.26 -2.73 -6.32
CA GLU A 59 -14.70 -1.41 -6.61
C GLU A 59 -13.89 -0.86 -5.44
N ILE A 60 -12.70 -0.32 -5.74
CA ILE A 60 -11.92 0.50 -4.80
C ILE A 60 -11.95 1.94 -5.33
N LYS A 61 -12.79 2.78 -4.71
CA LYS A 61 -12.98 4.16 -5.16
C LYS A 61 -11.89 5.07 -4.64
N ASN A 62 -11.47 6.02 -5.48
CA ASN A 62 -10.67 7.18 -5.07
C ASN A 62 -9.39 6.81 -4.32
N TRP A 63 -8.70 5.76 -4.74
CA TRP A 63 -7.45 5.39 -4.08
C TRP A 63 -6.31 6.28 -4.60
N PHE A 64 -5.97 7.27 -3.78
CA PHE A 64 -4.90 8.22 -4.05
C PHE A 64 -3.80 8.06 -3.02
N ILE A 65 -2.55 8.17 -3.48
CA ILE A 65 -1.41 8.50 -2.63
C ILE A 65 -1.21 10.01 -2.75
N THR A 66 -1.39 10.74 -1.65
CA THR A 66 -1.18 12.19 -1.55
C THR A 66 -0.12 12.52 -0.49
N ASN A 67 0.13 13.80 -0.24
CA ASN A 67 0.97 14.25 0.89
C ASN A 67 0.18 14.48 2.20
N ASP A 68 -1.12 14.17 2.22
CA ASP A 68 -1.94 14.25 3.44
C ASP A 68 -1.53 13.17 4.47
N ASP A 69 -0.98 12.06 3.97
CA ASP A 69 -0.44 10.96 4.77
C ASP A 69 1.08 10.87 4.64
N THR A 70 1.71 10.26 5.65
CA THR A 70 3.16 9.97 5.62
C THR A 70 3.43 8.47 5.50
N THR A 71 4.49 8.13 4.77
CA THR A 71 4.95 6.76 4.55
C THR A 71 6.32 6.55 5.19
N THR A 72 6.51 5.40 5.83
CA THR A 72 7.82 4.96 6.33
C THR A 72 8.78 4.72 5.18
N VAL A 73 9.92 5.41 5.21
CA VAL A 73 11.00 5.28 4.23
C VAL A 73 11.64 3.90 4.35
N ARG A 74 11.88 3.26 3.21
CA ARG A 74 12.55 1.96 3.09
C ARG A 74 13.86 2.08 2.32
N ASN A 75 14.85 1.31 2.74
CA ASN A 75 16.15 1.20 2.06
C ASN A 75 16.05 0.26 0.83
N ALA A 76 17.18 0.03 0.15
CA ALA A 76 17.24 -0.82 -1.05
C ALA A 76 16.78 -2.27 -0.85
N ASP A 77 16.95 -2.82 0.36
CA ASP A 77 16.49 -4.17 0.69
C ASP A 77 14.98 -4.24 1.03
N GLY A 78 14.34 -3.07 1.22
CA GLY A 78 12.93 -2.92 1.56
C GLY A 78 12.66 -2.80 3.06
N SER A 79 13.69 -2.79 3.91
CA SER A 79 13.56 -2.61 5.35
C SER A 79 13.29 -1.14 5.71
N PRO A 80 12.50 -0.89 6.78
CA PRO A 80 12.32 0.46 7.31
C PRO A 80 13.64 1.11 7.68
N VAL A 81 13.82 2.37 7.31
CA VAL A 81 14.96 3.19 7.71
C VAL A 81 14.68 3.76 9.10
N PHE A 82 15.60 3.57 10.04
CA PHE A 82 15.50 4.19 11.37
C PHE A 82 15.57 5.71 11.28
N HIS A 83 14.81 6.40 12.13
CA HIS A 83 14.97 7.84 12.26
C HIS A 83 16.36 8.14 12.85
N PRO A 84 17.15 9.10 12.31
CA PRO A 84 18.48 9.40 12.81
C PRO A 84 18.52 9.73 14.31
N ASP A 85 17.47 10.40 14.79
CA ASP A 85 17.34 10.82 16.19
C ASP A 85 16.63 9.81 17.09
N TYR A 86 16.29 8.61 16.59
CA TYR A 86 15.61 7.59 17.38
C TYR A 86 16.50 7.08 18.52
N ASN A 87 15.96 7.14 19.74
CA ASN A 87 16.60 6.57 20.92
C ASN A 87 15.80 5.38 21.46
N PRO A 88 16.32 4.14 21.39
CA PRO A 88 15.62 2.95 21.87
C PRO A 88 15.48 2.89 23.40
N ALA A 89 16.17 3.75 24.15
CA ALA A 89 16.02 3.86 25.61
C ALA A 89 14.80 4.70 26.02
N LEU A 90 14.20 5.44 25.09
CA LEU A 90 12.98 6.23 25.32
C LEU A 90 11.76 5.51 24.72
N PRO A 91 10.56 5.68 25.30
CA PRO A 91 9.33 5.16 24.70
C PRO A 91 9.08 5.79 23.32
N GLU A 92 8.40 5.06 22.43
CA GLU A 92 8.00 5.59 21.12
C GLU A 92 6.96 6.70 21.29
N SER A 93 7.23 7.85 20.69
CA SER A 93 6.38 9.04 20.76
C SER A 93 6.57 9.91 19.51
N ASN A 94 5.83 11.01 19.40
CA ASN A 94 6.04 11.98 18.32
C ASN A 94 7.43 12.65 18.37
N GLU A 95 8.07 12.65 19.55
CA GLU A 95 9.41 13.20 19.78
C GLU A 95 10.51 12.12 19.65
N ASN A 96 10.12 10.84 19.69
CA ASN A 96 11.00 9.69 19.57
C ASN A 96 10.44 8.67 18.57
N ILE A 97 10.36 9.08 17.30
CA ILE A 97 9.79 8.27 16.23
C ILE A 97 10.82 7.23 15.80
N LYS A 98 10.43 5.95 15.79
CA LYS A 98 11.34 4.84 15.46
C LYS A 98 11.86 4.83 14.04
N TYR A 99 10.98 5.13 13.08
CA TYR A 99 11.29 5.03 11.66
C TYR A 99 11.13 6.36 10.95
N LEU A 100 12.02 6.63 9.99
CA LEU A 100 11.95 7.80 9.15
C LEU A 100 10.66 7.78 8.32
N LYS A 101 9.89 8.86 8.36
CA LYS A 101 8.69 9.06 7.56
C LYS A 101 8.87 10.23 6.61
N LYS A 102 8.24 10.15 5.43
CA LYS A 102 8.16 11.23 4.45
C LYS A 102 6.71 11.40 3.96
N PRO A 103 6.32 12.60 3.49
CA PRO A 103 5.05 12.78 2.78
C PRO A 103 4.92 11.74 1.66
N SER A 104 3.77 11.07 1.58
CA SER A 104 3.67 9.84 0.79
C SER A 104 3.85 10.09 -0.70
N PHE A 105 3.20 11.10 -1.27
CA PHE A 105 3.38 11.44 -2.68
C PHE A 105 4.86 11.74 -2.99
N ASP A 106 5.54 12.58 -2.20
CA ASP A 106 6.94 12.93 -2.44
C ASP A 106 7.85 11.69 -2.38
N TYR A 107 7.59 10.80 -1.41
CA TYR A 107 8.33 9.55 -1.27
C TYR A 107 8.14 8.64 -2.48
N PHE A 108 6.89 8.31 -2.82
CA PHE A 108 6.58 7.41 -3.95
C PHE A 108 6.99 8.02 -5.30
N PHE A 109 6.83 9.32 -5.49
CA PHE A 109 7.28 10.01 -6.70
C PHE A 109 8.80 9.92 -6.85
N GLY A 110 9.56 10.20 -5.79
CA GLY A 110 11.01 10.07 -5.80
C GLY A 110 11.48 8.66 -6.16
N LEU A 111 10.80 7.63 -5.65
CA LEU A 111 11.10 6.23 -5.95
C LEU A 111 10.81 5.83 -7.40
N LEU A 112 9.88 6.51 -8.05
CA LEU A 112 9.55 6.27 -9.46
C LEU A 112 10.52 6.99 -10.40
N THR A 113 11.22 8.01 -9.92
CA THR A 113 12.13 8.85 -10.72
C THR A 113 13.61 8.60 -10.47
N ASP A 114 13.98 7.94 -9.37
CA ASP A 114 15.38 7.61 -9.03
C ASP A 114 15.72 6.19 -9.49
N GLU A 115 16.74 6.07 -10.35
CA GLU A 115 17.21 4.78 -10.91
C GLU A 115 17.76 3.81 -9.84
N ASN A 116 18.16 4.34 -8.68
CA ASN A 116 18.67 3.53 -7.56
C ASN A 116 17.58 3.22 -6.51
N ALA A 117 16.34 3.62 -6.76
CA ALA A 117 15.25 3.42 -5.82
C ALA A 117 14.88 1.93 -5.63
N PRO A 118 14.40 1.55 -4.43
CA PRO A 118 13.72 0.29 -4.21
C PRO A 118 12.60 0.04 -5.23
N SER A 119 12.39 -1.23 -5.60
CA SER A 119 11.35 -1.61 -6.58
C SER A 119 9.97 -1.03 -6.24
N PRO A 120 9.38 -0.20 -7.13
CA PRO A 120 8.04 0.38 -6.93
C PRO A 120 6.96 -0.65 -6.64
N ILE A 121 7.07 -1.85 -7.25
CA ILE A 121 6.15 -2.97 -7.02
C ILE A 121 6.24 -3.49 -5.57
N LYS A 122 7.45 -3.61 -4.99
CA LYS A 122 7.61 -4.04 -3.60
C LYS A 122 7.00 -3.03 -2.63
N LEU A 123 7.12 -1.74 -2.95
CA LEU A 123 6.56 -0.65 -2.15
C LEU A 123 5.03 -0.63 -2.24
N LEU A 124 4.47 -0.83 -3.43
CA LEU A 124 3.04 -0.96 -3.62
C LEU A 124 2.45 -2.17 -2.85
N ARG A 125 3.14 -3.32 -2.84
CA ARG A 125 2.77 -4.47 -1.99
C ARG A 125 2.75 -4.09 -0.51
N SER A 126 3.78 -3.38 -0.05
CA SER A 126 3.86 -2.92 1.35
C SER A 126 2.73 -1.93 1.67
N HIS A 127 2.40 -1.04 0.74
CA HIS A 127 1.30 -0.08 0.90
C HIS A 127 -0.07 -0.79 0.99
N ILE A 128 -0.31 -1.79 0.15
CA ILE A 128 -1.51 -2.65 0.25
C ILE A 128 -1.59 -3.31 1.63
N GLN A 129 -0.49 -3.89 2.13
CA GLN A 129 -0.48 -4.53 3.44
C GLN A 129 -0.78 -3.55 4.58
N LEU A 130 -0.26 -2.33 4.52
CA LEU A 130 -0.54 -1.29 5.51
C LEU A 130 -2.01 -0.85 5.49
N ASN A 131 -2.59 -0.66 4.30
CA ASN A 131 -4.00 -0.34 4.13
C ASN A 131 -4.92 -1.49 4.60
N ASP A 132 -4.53 -2.74 4.36
CA ASP A 132 -5.25 -3.91 4.87
C ASP A 132 -5.25 -3.97 6.40
N ALA A 133 -4.11 -3.66 7.03
CA ALA A 133 -3.99 -3.63 8.49
C ALA A 133 -4.92 -2.60 9.16
N ILE A 134 -5.25 -1.50 8.47
CA ILE A 134 -6.21 -0.49 8.92
C ILE A 134 -7.63 -0.69 8.37
N LYS A 135 -7.90 -1.85 7.75
CA LYS A 135 -9.21 -2.24 7.20
C LYS A 135 -9.73 -1.33 6.08
N PHE A 136 -8.84 -0.71 5.32
CA PHE A 136 -9.22 0.15 4.19
C PHE A 136 -10.03 -0.59 3.11
N PHE A 137 -9.80 -1.90 2.94
CA PHE A 137 -10.44 -2.71 1.88
C PHE A 137 -11.74 -3.42 2.31
N ASP A 138 -12.13 -3.30 3.58
CA ASP A 138 -13.33 -3.94 4.16
C ASP A 138 -14.65 -3.30 3.70
#